data_AF-A0A7W0Q2D3-F1
#
_entry.id   AF-A0A7W0Q2D3-F1
#
_cell.length_a   1.000
_cell.length_b   1.000
_cell.length_c   1.000
_cell.angle_alpha   90.00
_cell.angle_beta   90.00
_cell.angle_gamma   90.00
#
_symmetry.space_group_name_H-M   'P 1'
#
loop_
_entity.id
_entity.type
_entity.pdbx_description
1 polymer ?
#
loop_
_entity_poly.entity_id
_entity_poly.type
_entity_poly.pdbx_seq_one_letter_code
_entity_poly.pdbx_strand_id
1 'polypeptide(L)'
;MTAATTLVFVGPTLPAAEVTRLLPASAVLPPIAVGDLLALIRRRGLQRIAIIDGYFERMAAVWHKEILLALERGIAVWGASSMGALRAAELAPFGMIGVGGIYRDFARGTLVADDEVAVAHLPAEYGYRATSDALVNLRDGIARAPMLTASTRSRLVELARARFYRERSWDRLIADAREAGVPAR
;
A
#
# COMPACT_ATOMS: atom_id res chain seq x y z
N MET A 1 -7.89 -12.35 -29.08
CA MET A 1 -8.04 -11.52 -27.87
C MET A 1 -6.93 -10.49 -27.87
N THR A 2 -7.25 -9.20 -27.89
CA THR A 2 -6.24 -8.14 -27.75
C THR A 2 -5.60 -8.27 -26.37
N ALA A 3 -4.27 -8.24 -26.30
CA ALA A 3 -3.58 -8.26 -25.01
C ALA A 3 -3.98 -7.00 -24.21
N ALA A 4 -4.27 -7.15 -22.92
CA ALA A 4 -4.63 -6.03 -22.06
C ALA A 4 -3.49 -5.00 -22.05
N THR A 5 -3.81 -3.74 -22.34
CA THR A 5 -2.82 -2.65 -22.39
C THR A 5 -2.54 -2.06 -21.01
N THR A 6 -3.31 -2.46 -19.99
CA THR A 6 -3.20 -2.03 -18.61
C THR A 6 -3.06 -3.22 -17.66
N LEU A 7 -2.07 -3.16 -16.77
CA LEU A 7 -1.90 -4.09 -15.67
C LEU A 7 -2.24 -3.40 -14.35
N VAL A 8 -2.90 -4.10 -13.43
CA VAL A 8 -3.23 -3.61 -12.10
C VAL A 8 -2.77 -4.63 -11.05
N PHE A 9 -1.79 -4.26 -10.22
CA PHE A 9 -1.29 -5.10 -9.13
C PHE A 9 -2.03 -4.78 -7.83
N VAL A 10 -2.77 -5.75 -7.30
CA VAL A 10 -3.70 -5.55 -6.19
C VAL A 10 -3.87 -6.81 -5.35
N GLY A 11 -4.17 -6.65 -4.07
CA GLY A 11 -4.54 -7.73 -3.17
C GLY A 11 -5.27 -7.23 -1.93
N PRO A 12 -4.58 -7.05 -0.79
CA PRO A 12 -5.25 -6.79 0.49
C PRO A 12 -6.01 -5.46 0.53
N THR A 13 -5.60 -4.43 -0.23
CA THR A 13 -6.27 -3.12 -0.19
C THR A 13 -7.64 -3.17 -0.86
N LEU A 14 -7.78 -3.92 -1.95
CA LEU A 14 -8.96 -3.88 -2.81
C LEU A 14 -9.23 -5.25 -3.46
N PRO A 15 -10.47 -5.77 -3.44
CA PRO A 15 -10.77 -7.03 -4.10
C PRO A 15 -10.53 -6.95 -5.61
N ALA A 16 -9.94 -8.00 -6.20
CA ALA A 16 -9.71 -8.08 -7.64
C ALA A 16 -10.99 -7.87 -8.48
N ALA A 17 -12.13 -8.37 -7.99
CA ALA A 17 -13.44 -8.21 -8.63
C ALA A 17 -13.86 -6.74 -8.78
N GLU A 18 -13.47 -5.88 -7.82
CA GLU A 18 -13.75 -4.44 -7.87
C GLU A 18 -12.96 -3.77 -8.99
N VAL A 19 -11.70 -4.17 -9.18
CA VAL A 19 -10.87 -3.70 -10.29
C VAL A 19 -11.44 -4.17 -11.62
N THR A 20 -11.85 -5.44 -11.75
CA THR A 20 -12.48 -5.96 -12.97
C THR A 20 -13.77 -5.20 -13.30
N ARG A 21 -14.56 -4.83 -12.28
CA ARG A 21 -15.79 -4.06 -12.46
C ARG A 21 -15.50 -2.64 -12.97
N LEU A 22 -14.54 -1.94 -12.37
CA LEU A 22 -14.21 -0.55 -12.71
C LEU A 22 -13.38 -0.43 -13.99
N LEU A 23 -12.55 -1.43 -14.29
CA LEU A 23 -11.65 -1.44 -15.43
C LEU A 23 -11.62 -2.81 -16.13
N PRO A 24 -12.71 -3.21 -16.84
CA PRO A 24 -12.86 -4.55 -17.42
C PRO A 24 -11.79 -4.94 -18.44
N ALA A 25 -11.17 -3.96 -19.10
CA ALA A 25 -10.12 -4.17 -20.10
C ALA A 25 -8.69 -4.29 -19.52
N SER A 26 -8.56 -4.32 -18.19
CA SER A 26 -7.27 -4.50 -17.52
C SER A 26 -6.99 -5.96 -17.17
N ALA A 27 -5.71 -6.30 -17.06
CA ALA A 27 -5.30 -7.54 -16.41
C ALA A 27 -5.04 -7.26 -14.94
N VAL A 28 -5.84 -7.89 -14.07
CA VAL A 28 -5.65 -7.85 -12.63
C VAL A 28 -4.62 -8.90 -12.23
N LEU A 29 -3.60 -8.47 -11.51
CA LEU A 29 -2.48 -9.28 -11.06
C LEU A 29 -2.41 -9.26 -9.52
N PRO A 30 -1.74 -10.25 -8.90
CA PRO A 30 -1.38 -10.24 -7.48
C PRO A 30 -0.71 -8.93 -7.02
N PRO A 31 -0.54 -8.72 -5.71
CA PRO A 31 0.39 -7.71 -5.20
C PRO A 31 1.74 -7.84 -5.89
N ILE A 32 2.36 -6.72 -6.22
CA ILE A 32 3.61 -6.72 -6.99
C ILE A 32 4.79 -7.24 -6.17
N ALA A 33 5.64 -8.01 -6.81
CA ALA A 33 6.90 -8.50 -6.26
C ALA A 33 8.10 -8.12 -7.12
N VAL A 34 9.30 -8.35 -6.58
CA VAL A 34 10.54 -8.30 -7.37
C VAL A 34 10.45 -9.21 -8.60
N GLY A 35 10.90 -8.71 -9.74
CA GLY A 35 10.96 -9.44 -11.02
C GLY A 35 9.66 -9.45 -11.81
N ASP A 36 8.51 -9.13 -11.22
CA ASP A 36 7.22 -9.12 -11.92
C ASP A 36 7.24 -8.14 -13.10
N LEU A 37 7.73 -6.92 -12.86
CA LEU A 37 7.79 -5.93 -13.93
C LEU A 37 8.78 -6.37 -15.01
N LEU A 38 9.96 -6.88 -14.66
CA LEU A 38 10.95 -7.39 -15.64
C LEU A 38 10.37 -8.49 -16.55
N ALA A 39 9.49 -9.34 -16.01
CA ALA A 39 8.79 -10.36 -16.79
C ALA A 39 7.76 -9.74 -17.74
N LEU A 40 7.02 -8.72 -17.29
CA LEU A 40 5.84 -8.20 -17.95
C LEU A 40 6.12 -7.07 -18.95
N ILE A 41 7.15 -6.25 -18.73
CA ILE A 41 7.52 -5.13 -19.61
C ILE A 41 7.96 -5.55 -21.02
N ARG A 42 8.16 -6.85 -21.25
CA ARG A 42 8.47 -7.42 -22.58
C ARG A 42 7.21 -7.66 -23.43
N ARG A 43 6.01 -7.56 -22.83
CA ARG A 43 4.73 -7.74 -23.53
C ARG A 43 4.49 -6.59 -24.52
N ARG A 44 4.24 -6.94 -25.78
CA ARG A 44 3.86 -5.97 -26.83
C ARG A 44 2.52 -5.33 -26.46
N GLY A 45 2.45 -4.00 -26.59
CA GLY A 45 1.21 -3.24 -26.37
C GLY A 45 0.90 -2.88 -24.91
N LEU A 46 1.77 -3.21 -23.96
CA LEU A 46 1.65 -2.71 -22.60
C LEU A 46 1.87 -1.20 -22.58
N GLN A 47 0.90 -0.45 -22.06
CA GLN A 47 0.92 1.02 -22.02
C GLN A 47 0.86 1.56 -20.60
N ARG A 48 0.22 0.82 -19.69
CA ARG A 48 -0.14 1.32 -18.35
C ARG A 48 0.05 0.27 -17.27
N ILE A 49 0.58 0.68 -16.13
CA ILE A 49 0.71 -0.15 -14.93
C ILE A 49 0.14 0.64 -13.73
N ALA A 50 -0.78 0.05 -12.99
CA ALA A 50 -1.21 0.58 -11.70
C ALA A 50 -0.73 -0.35 -10.58
N ILE A 51 -0.04 0.21 -9.59
CA ILE A 51 0.43 -0.51 -8.41
C ILE A 51 -0.41 -0.06 -7.22
N ILE A 52 -1.23 -0.97 -6.69
CA ILE A 52 -1.98 -0.74 -5.45
C ILE A 52 -1.26 -1.41 -4.29
N ASP A 53 -0.92 -2.69 -4.43
CA ASP A 53 -0.32 -3.49 -3.37
C ASP A 53 1.00 -4.13 -3.82
N GLY A 54 1.87 -4.42 -2.86
CA GLY A 54 3.11 -5.18 -3.06
C GLY A 54 3.50 -5.97 -1.82
N TYR A 55 4.39 -6.95 -1.99
CA TYR A 55 4.85 -7.81 -0.90
C TYR A 55 5.96 -7.17 -0.07
N PHE A 56 5.87 -7.24 1.25
CA PHE A 56 6.91 -6.73 2.16
C PHE A 56 7.90 -7.80 2.66
N GLU A 57 7.47 -9.06 2.87
CA GLU A 57 8.29 -10.07 3.55
C GLU A 57 8.32 -11.45 2.91
N ARG A 58 7.17 -11.99 2.50
CA ARG A 58 7.10 -13.33 1.87
C ARG A 58 7.90 -13.38 0.56
N MET A 59 8.09 -12.21 -0.04
CA MET A 59 8.91 -11.97 -1.21
C MET A 59 9.49 -10.56 -1.09
N ALA A 60 10.64 -10.33 -1.71
CA ALA A 60 11.19 -8.98 -1.75
C ALA A 60 10.24 -8.04 -2.50
N ALA A 61 10.11 -6.83 -1.97
CA ALA A 61 9.38 -5.74 -2.58
C ALA A 61 9.89 -5.46 -4.01
N VAL A 62 9.01 -4.97 -4.87
CA VAL A 62 9.41 -4.51 -6.21
C VAL A 62 10.53 -3.48 -6.09
N TRP A 63 11.58 -3.67 -6.89
CA TRP A 63 12.70 -2.74 -6.91
C TRP A 63 12.36 -1.47 -7.69
N HIS A 64 12.85 -0.33 -7.21
CA HIS A 64 12.76 0.95 -7.91
C HIS A 64 13.25 0.86 -9.35
N LYS A 65 14.34 0.10 -9.59
CA LYS A 65 14.94 -0.09 -10.92
C LYS A 65 13.99 -0.74 -11.92
N GLU A 66 13.08 -1.61 -11.47
CA GLU A 66 12.12 -2.23 -12.37
C GLU A 66 11.04 -1.25 -12.82
N ILE A 67 10.61 -0.37 -11.90
CA ILE A 67 9.65 0.69 -12.20
C ILE A 67 10.30 1.74 -13.11
N LEU A 68 11.54 2.13 -12.82
CA LEU A 68 12.32 3.04 -13.67
C LEU A 68 12.47 2.50 -15.09
N LEU A 69 12.74 1.21 -15.26
CA LEU A 69 12.82 0.58 -16.57
C LEU A 69 11.47 0.57 -17.31
N ALA A 70 10.35 0.43 -16.59
CA ALA A 70 9.02 0.57 -17.20
C ALA A 70 8.79 2.01 -17.69
N LEU A 71 9.12 3.00 -16.87
CA LEU A 71 9.02 4.43 -17.21
C LEU A 71 9.91 4.79 -18.41
N GLU A 72 11.15 4.30 -18.45
CA GLU A 72 12.09 4.49 -19.56
C GLU A 72 11.53 3.95 -20.90
N ARG A 73 10.72 2.89 -20.86
CA ARG A 73 10.04 2.33 -22.03
C ARG A 73 8.77 3.08 -22.45
N GLY A 74 8.48 4.21 -21.80
CA GLY A 74 7.27 5.00 -22.05
C GLY A 74 5.99 4.35 -21.53
N ILE A 75 6.09 3.36 -20.64
CA ILE A 75 4.92 2.79 -19.95
C ILE A 75 4.57 3.75 -18.82
N ALA A 76 3.34 4.23 -18.81
CA ALA A 76 2.88 5.08 -17.71
C ALA A 76 2.63 4.22 -16.47
N VAL A 77 3.15 4.65 -15.32
CA VAL A 77 3.05 3.91 -14.06
C VAL A 77 2.37 4.76 -13.00
N TRP A 78 1.34 4.21 -12.36
CA TRP A 78 0.58 4.83 -11.28
C TRP A 78 0.77 4.08 -9.96
N GLY A 79 0.73 4.80 -8.84
CA GLY A 79 0.69 4.20 -7.50
C GLY A 79 -0.24 4.98 -6.55
N ALA A 80 -0.96 4.27 -5.67
CA ALA A 80 -2.04 4.91 -4.89
C ALA A 80 -2.19 4.50 -3.41
N SER A 81 -1.97 3.22 -3.09
CA SER A 81 -2.09 2.67 -1.73
C SER A 81 -0.88 1.81 -1.41
N SER A 82 -0.77 1.32 -0.17
CA SER A 82 0.23 0.37 0.28
C SER A 82 1.63 0.70 -0.27
N MET A 83 2.31 -0.29 -0.84
CA MET A 83 3.59 -0.15 -1.54
C MET A 83 3.52 0.76 -2.78
N GLY A 84 2.37 0.82 -3.47
CA GLY A 84 2.20 1.68 -4.64
C GLY A 84 2.31 3.17 -4.32
N ALA A 85 1.73 3.62 -3.20
CA ALA A 85 1.84 5.00 -2.74
C ALA A 85 3.28 5.38 -2.38
N LEU A 86 3.96 4.50 -1.65
CA LEU A 86 5.36 4.65 -1.27
C LEU A 86 6.26 4.76 -2.51
N ARG A 87 6.17 3.79 -3.43
CA ARG A 87 6.96 3.80 -4.67
C ARG A 87 6.66 5.00 -5.56
N ALA A 88 5.39 5.43 -5.62
CA ALA A 88 5.03 6.64 -6.33
C ALA A 88 5.69 7.89 -5.76
N ALA A 89 5.77 8.03 -4.43
CA ALA A 89 6.43 9.17 -3.80
C ALA A 89 7.94 9.19 -4.10
N GLU A 90 8.59 8.04 -3.99
CA GLU A 90 10.03 7.91 -4.26
C GLU A 90 10.38 8.11 -5.74
N LEU A 91 9.47 7.73 -6.66
CA LEU A 91 9.70 7.75 -8.09
C LEU A 91 8.97 8.87 -8.85
N ALA A 92 8.27 9.76 -8.14
CA ALA A 92 7.64 10.94 -8.72
C ALA A 92 8.61 11.81 -9.52
N PRO A 93 9.86 12.08 -9.06
CA PRO A 93 10.84 12.83 -9.84
C PRO A 93 11.21 12.18 -11.19
N PHE A 94 10.95 10.88 -11.35
CA PHE A 94 11.25 10.11 -12.56
C PHE A 94 10.01 9.84 -13.43
N GLY A 95 8.84 10.38 -13.07
CA GLY A 95 7.62 10.30 -13.87
C GLY A 95 6.60 9.25 -13.41
N MET A 96 6.80 8.57 -12.27
CA MET A 96 5.73 7.77 -11.68
C MET A 96 4.62 8.67 -11.15
N ILE A 97 3.36 8.31 -11.39
CA ILE A 97 2.20 9.13 -11.05
C ILE A 97 1.58 8.65 -9.74
N GLY A 98 1.71 9.45 -8.69
CA GLY A 98 1.09 9.18 -7.40
C GLY A 98 -0.35 9.69 -7.28
N VAL A 99 -1.20 8.93 -6.59
CA VAL A 99 -2.62 9.23 -6.41
C VAL A 99 -3.00 9.08 -4.93
N GLY A 100 -3.84 9.99 -4.42
CA GLY A 100 -4.45 9.85 -3.09
C GLY A 100 -3.65 10.46 -1.93
N GLY A 101 -4.20 10.34 -0.72
CA GLY A 101 -3.65 10.94 0.50
C GLY A 101 -2.31 10.35 0.92
N ILE A 102 -2.24 9.02 1.00
CA ILE A 102 -1.04 8.29 1.44
C ILE A 102 0.18 8.67 0.57
N TYR A 103 0.03 8.71 -0.76
CA TYR A 103 1.08 9.18 -1.65
C TYR A 103 1.53 10.62 -1.31
N ARG A 104 0.58 11.55 -1.14
CA ARG A 104 0.91 12.95 -0.82
C ARG A 104 1.65 13.07 0.51
N ASP A 105 1.29 12.26 1.48
CA ASP A 105 1.91 12.29 2.81
C ASP A 105 3.36 11.77 2.73
N PHE A 106 3.65 10.74 1.93
CA PHE A 106 5.04 10.35 1.63
C PHE A 106 5.79 11.40 0.82
N ALA A 107 5.18 11.94 -0.25
CA ALA A 107 5.82 12.92 -1.13
C ALA A 107 6.18 14.22 -0.39
N ARG A 108 5.46 14.56 0.68
CA ARG A 108 5.73 15.71 1.55
C ARG A 108 6.63 15.38 2.75
N GLY A 109 7.05 14.13 2.91
CA GLY A 109 7.83 13.67 4.06
C GLY A 109 7.06 13.64 5.38
N THR A 110 5.72 13.69 5.34
CA THR A 110 4.87 13.49 6.54
C THR A 110 4.92 12.02 6.98
N LEU A 111 4.97 11.10 6.03
CA LEU A 111 5.31 9.69 6.23
C LEU A 111 6.71 9.45 5.65
N VAL A 112 7.54 8.73 6.39
CA VAL A 112 8.94 8.44 5.99
C VAL A 112 9.35 6.99 6.18
N ALA A 113 8.60 6.21 6.97
CA ALA A 113 8.92 4.82 7.21
C ALA A 113 8.08 3.91 6.30
N ASP A 114 8.74 2.94 5.67
CA ASP A 114 8.10 2.00 4.74
C ASP A 114 6.97 1.19 5.40
N ASP A 115 7.12 0.88 6.68
CA ASP A 115 6.17 0.08 7.44
C ASP A 115 4.88 0.84 7.80
N GLU A 116 4.79 2.14 7.50
CA GLU A 116 3.56 2.93 7.64
C GLU A 116 2.41 2.31 6.84
N VAL A 117 2.73 1.70 5.70
CA VAL A 117 1.79 1.12 4.73
C VAL A 117 1.84 -0.42 4.65
N ALA A 118 2.69 -1.06 5.46
CA ALA A 118 2.84 -2.50 5.47
C ALA A 118 1.64 -3.18 6.16
N VAL A 119 1.16 -4.26 5.54
CA VAL A 119 0.03 -5.06 6.02
C VAL A 119 0.39 -6.54 5.92
N ALA A 120 0.14 -7.30 6.98
CA ALA A 120 0.16 -8.75 6.92
C ALA A 120 -1.11 -9.24 6.26
N HIS A 121 -0.99 -10.23 5.38
CA HIS A 121 -2.14 -10.80 4.70
C HIS A 121 -1.97 -12.30 4.43
N LEU A 122 -3.10 -12.97 4.20
CA LEU A 122 -3.14 -14.37 3.79
C LEU A 122 -2.67 -14.53 2.33
N PRO A 123 -2.31 -15.75 1.91
CA PRO A 123 -2.00 -16.05 0.51
C PRO A 123 -3.19 -15.86 -0.45
N ALA A 124 -2.91 -16.01 -1.75
CA ALA A 124 -3.87 -15.84 -2.84
C ALA A 124 -5.13 -16.73 -2.70
N GLU A 125 -4.98 -17.95 -2.16
CA GLU A 125 -6.08 -18.89 -1.93
C GLU A 125 -7.16 -18.36 -0.97
N TYR A 126 -6.83 -17.36 -0.15
CA TYR A 126 -7.76 -16.64 0.73
C TYR A 126 -8.02 -15.21 0.26
N GLY A 127 -7.75 -14.90 -1.02
CA GLY A 127 -7.99 -13.59 -1.62
C GLY A 127 -7.16 -12.46 -1.02
N TYR A 128 -5.96 -12.76 -0.51
CA TYR A 128 -5.09 -11.77 0.15
C TYR A 128 -5.72 -11.05 1.34
N ARG A 129 -6.65 -11.69 2.05
CA ARG A 129 -7.30 -11.08 3.22
C ARG A 129 -6.26 -10.56 4.22
N ALA A 130 -6.35 -9.27 4.56
CA ALA A 130 -5.50 -8.65 5.57
C ALA A 130 -5.70 -9.31 6.94
N THR A 131 -4.60 -9.47 7.68
CA THR A 131 -4.56 -10.00 9.06
C THR A 131 -3.96 -9.01 10.04
N SER A 132 -3.54 -7.83 9.57
CA SER A 132 -3.12 -6.70 10.38
C SER A 132 -3.55 -5.38 9.74
N ASP A 133 -3.47 -4.30 10.50
CA ASP A 133 -3.79 -2.94 10.05
C ASP A 133 -2.51 -2.16 9.68
N ALA A 134 -2.57 -1.41 8.57
CA ALA A 134 -1.53 -0.44 8.24
C ALA A 134 -1.50 0.69 9.28
N LEU A 135 -0.32 1.20 9.63
CA LEU A 135 -0.21 2.28 10.60
C LEU A 135 -0.89 3.57 10.11
N VAL A 136 -0.84 3.86 8.79
CA VAL A 136 -1.59 4.98 8.20
C VAL A 136 -3.10 4.88 8.44
N ASN A 137 -3.67 3.67 8.39
CA ASN A 137 -5.10 3.47 8.64
C ASN A 137 -5.45 3.68 10.11
N LEU A 138 -4.60 3.19 11.02
CA LEU A 138 -4.77 3.42 12.46
C LEU A 138 -4.68 4.91 12.79
N ARG A 139 -3.68 5.63 12.26
CA ARG A 139 -3.53 7.09 12.42
C ARG A 139 -4.78 7.83 11.97
N ASP A 140 -5.25 7.50 10.77
CA ASP A 140 -6.38 8.14 10.13
C ASP A 140 -7.68 7.88 10.92
N GLY A 141 -7.88 6.66 11.43
CA GLY A 141 -8.96 6.34 12.37
C GLY A 141 -8.87 7.10 13.69
N ILE A 142 -7.69 7.16 14.32
CA ILE A 142 -7.44 7.90 15.56
C ILE A 142 -7.70 9.40 15.35
N ALA A 143 -7.27 9.95 14.22
CA ALA A 143 -7.47 11.37 13.89
C ALA A 143 -8.93 11.73 13.67
N ARG A 144 -9.76 10.80 13.19
CA ARG A 144 -11.20 10.99 13.02
C ARG A 144 -12.02 10.82 14.28
N ALA A 145 -11.45 10.29 15.37
CA ALA A 145 -12.17 10.05 16.62
C ALA A 145 -12.31 11.35 17.44
N PRO A 146 -13.48 12.03 17.43
CA PRO A 146 -13.60 13.39 17.97
C PRO A 146 -13.53 13.44 19.50
N MET A 147 -13.76 12.31 20.17
CA MET A 147 -13.74 12.21 21.63
C MET A 147 -12.32 12.17 22.22
N LEU A 148 -11.29 11.93 21.40
CA LEU A 148 -9.92 11.78 21.86
C LEU A 148 -9.21 13.13 21.89
N THR A 149 -8.60 13.46 23.02
CA THR A 149 -7.70 14.61 23.13
C THR A 149 -6.46 14.45 22.24
N ALA A 150 -5.77 15.56 21.95
CA ALA A 150 -4.54 15.52 21.16
C ALA A 150 -3.45 14.64 21.81
N SER A 151 -3.30 14.69 23.14
CA SER A 151 -2.37 13.84 23.88
C SER A 151 -2.73 12.36 23.77
N THR A 152 -4.02 12.02 23.90
CA THR A 152 -4.50 10.63 23.75
C THR A 152 -4.22 10.11 22.34
N ARG A 153 -4.48 10.93 21.30
CA ARG A 153 -4.20 10.56 19.90
C ARG A 153 -2.72 10.28 19.68
N SER A 154 -1.84 11.18 20.12
CA SER A 154 -0.38 11.01 19.99
C SER A 154 0.07 9.73 20.68
N ARG A 155 -0.43 9.46 21.90
CA ARG A 155 -0.06 8.28 22.65
C ARG A 155 -0.51 6.97 21.98
N LEU A 156 -1.72 6.93 21.44
CA LEU A 156 -2.21 5.77 20.68
C LEU A 156 -1.38 5.51 19.42
N VAL A 157 -1.01 6.58 18.71
CA VAL A 157 -0.14 6.47 17.53
C VAL A 157 1.24 5.94 17.89
N GLU A 158 1.83 6.37 19.01
CA GLU A 158 3.11 5.84 19.51
C GLU A 158 3.02 4.33 19.81
N LEU A 159 1.95 3.89 20.50
CA LEU A 159 1.71 2.48 20.81
C LEU A 159 1.55 1.64 19.53
N ALA A 160 0.76 2.13 18.57
CA ALA A 160 0.59 1.48 17.28
C ALA A 160 1.91 1.39 16.49
N ARG A 161 2.74 2.44 16.51
CA ARG A 161 4.05 2.48 15.86
C ARG A 161 5.03 1.50 16.50
N ALA A 162 5.03 1.38 17.82
CA ALA A 162 5.94 0.51 18.55
C ALA A 162 5.73 -0.99 18.24
N ARG A 163 4.54 -1.37 17.79
CA ARG A 163 4.25 -2.74 17.34
C ARG A 163 4.83 -3.01 15.97
N PHE A 164 5.36 -4.22 15.81
CA PHE A 164 5.70 -4.74 14.49
C PHE A 164 4.45 -4.81 13.61
N TYR A 165 4.56 -4.48 12.31
CA TYR A 165 3.38 -4.25 11.46
C TYR A 165 2.41 -5.44 11.39
N ARG A 166 2.91 -6.68 11.56
CA ARG A 166 2.09 -7.90 11.59
C ARG A 166 1.18 -8.01 12.81
N GLU A 167 1.54 -7.34 13.89
CA GLU A 167 0.83 -7.40 15.17
C GLU A 167 -0.18 -6.26 15.34
N ARG A 168 -0.15 -5.28 14.42
CA ARG A 168 -1.03 -4.11 14.45
C ARG A 168 -2.47 -4.53 14.19
N SER A 169 -3.34 -4.18 15.13
CA SER A 169 -4.79 -4.24 14.97
C SER A 169 -5.43 -3.26 15.94
N TRP A 170 -6.68 -2.86 15.68
CA TRP A 170 -7.46 -2.08 16.65
C TRP A 170 -7.56 -2.77 18.01
N ASP A 171 -7.84 -4.07 18.04
CA ASP A 171 -7.96 -4.84 19.29
C ASP A 171 -6.65 -4.83 20.09
N ARG A 172 -5.52 -5.04 19.40
CA ARG A 172 -4.20 -4.97 20.03
C ARG A 172 -3.90 -3.56 20.54
N LEU A 173 -4.16 -2.53 19.74
CA LEU A 173 -3.96 -1.14 20.12
C LEU A 173 -4.77 -0.75 21.37
N ILE A 174 -6.03 -1.20 21.45
CA ILE A 174 -6.89 -0.96 22.61
C ILE A 174 -6.34 -1.68 23.86
N ALA A 175 -5.86 -2.91 23.71
CA ALA A 175 -5.24 -3.64 24.82
C ALA A 175 -3.97 -2.93 25.32
N ASP A 176 -3.08 -2.54 24.41
CA ASP A 176 -1.84 -1.82 24.72
C ASP A 176 -2.15 -0.47 25.40
N ALA A 177 -3.18 0.23 24.94
CA ALA A 177 -3.63 1.50 25.53
C ALA A 177 -4.10 1.32 26.98
N ARG A 178 -4.84 0.26 27.28
CA ARG A 178 -5.29 -0.06 28.64
C ARG A 178 -4.12 -0.40 29.57
N GLU A 179 -3.18 -1.22 29.10
CA GLU A 179 -1.98 -1.58 29.85
C GLU A 179 -1.10 -0.37 30.15
N ALA A 180 -0.97 0.54 29.18
CA ALA A 180 -0.22 1.78 29.32
C ALA A 180 -0.96 2.89 30.08
N GLY A 181 -2.17 2.63 30.60
CA GLY A 181 -2.97 3.62 31.35
C GLY A 181 -3.41 4.82 30.52
N VAL A 182 -3.56 4.65 29.20
CA VAL A 182 -4.05 5.72 28.32
C VAL A 182 -5.50 6.04 28.68
N PRO A 183 -5.85 7.32 28.96
CA PRO A 183 -7.21 7.70 29.28
C PRO A 183 -8.21 7.31 28.19
N ALA A 184 -9.44 7.02 28.58
CA ALA A 184 -10.51 6.72 27.63
C ALA A 184 -10.95 7.96 26.79
N ARG A 185 -10.47 9.15 27.15
CA ARG A 185 -10.74 10.45 26.51
C ARG A 185 -9.47 11.30 26.50
#